data_AF-A0A6P8M6N3-F1
#
_entry.id   AF-A0A6P8M6N3-F1
#
_cell.length_a   1.000
_cell.length_b   1.000
_cell.length_c   1.000
_cell.angle_alpha   90.00
_cell.angle_beta   90.00
_cell.angle_gamma   90.00
#
_symmetry.space_group_name_H-M   'P 1'
#
loop_
_entity.id
_entity.type
_entity.pdbx_description
1 polymer ?
#
loop_
_entity_poly.entity_id
_entity_poly.type
_entity_poly.pdbx_seq_one_letter_code
_entity_poly.pdbx_strand_id
1 'polypeptide(L)'
;MSSMDKKKTQETLEKEELQLLSKAELIEKIIKLEEENKQLKAVRNKIKEKSKNKDIHKSQKPFDFSKCNKRHILLKFYYLGWNYNGYVVQESTDNTIEEHLFEALIKSCCIESRETSNYHRCGRTDKGVSSFSQVISIDLRSKLNPEDQCKLEDELPYCKILNRLLPSNIRCIAWCPASSNFSARFNCKFRTYKYFFPRGNLNIDSMDKAVKYTIGEHDFRNICKMDVANGVTNYQRKVIDAKVCLYRRDFRNISGYDVCQLIITSQAFLWHQIRCLMGVLFLIGQGNEKPEIILELLDIEKCPRKPQYNLAHEIPLNLWYCEYDTMEWYIDKDELINTIKFLQRDWTLNTVKSVMIENMLSDLEDTTDCKDMLFQSDCLLLGIQPRVYQRLMKRPTCESLESKIKHYESKKKKKEDPDNSDDK
;
A
#
# COMPACT_ATOMS: atom_id res chain seq x y z
N MET A 1 -7.73 -51.40 0.12
CA MET A 1 -6.31 -51.07 0.41
C MET A 1 -6.12 -49.58 0.16
N SER A 2 -6.12 -48.82 1.24
CA SER A 2 -6.06 -47.35 1.27
C SER A 2 -4.60 -46.93 1.48
N SER A 3 -4.05 -46.10 0.59
CA SER A 3 -2.77 -45.41 0.82
C SER A 3 -3.05 -43.92 1.04
N MET A 4 -3.09 -43.53 2.32
CA MET A 4 -3.10 -42.14 2.77
C MET A 4 -1.74 -41.49 2.49
N ASP A 5 -1.72 -40.45 1.66
CA ASP A 5 -0.59 -39.52 1.57
C ASP A 5 -0.57 -38.61 2.80
N LYS A 6 0.41 -38.82 3.68
CA LYS A 6 0.69 -37.99 4.85
C LYS A 6 1.26 -36.63 4.41
N LYS A 7 0.44 -35.57 4.49
CA LYS A 7 0.95 -34.19 4.55
C LYS A 7 1.80 -34.04 5.82
N LYS A 8 3.11 -33.81 5.68
CA LYS A 8 3.96 -33.31 6.76
C LYS A 8 3.53 -31.88 7.07
N THR A 9 2.80 -31.71 8.17
CA THR A 9 2.54 -30.40 8.77
C THR A 9 3.84 -29.89 9.37
N GLN A 10 4.34 -28.75 8.90
CA GLN A 10 5.50 -28.08 9.49
C GLN A 10 4.98 -27.33 10.73
N GLU A 11 5.28 -27.83 11.92
CA GLU A 11 4.94 -27.18 13.19
C GLU A 11 5.64 -25.81 13.27
N THR A 12 4.86 -24.74 13.15
CA THR A 12 5.28 -23.39 13.51
C THR A 12 5.36 -23.30 15.02
N LEU A 13 6.57 -23.31 15.57
CA LEU A 13 6.78 -23.08 17.00
C LEU A 13 6.36 -21.64 17.35
N GLU A 14 5.61 -21.52 18.44
CA GLU A 14 5.17 -20.22 18.94
C GLU A 14 6.32 -19.48 19.62
N LYS A 15 6.20 -18.16 19.76
CA LYS A 15 7.26 -17.29 20.32
C LYS A 15 7.73 -17.76 21.71
N GLU A 16 6.84 -18.35 22.48
CA GLU A 16 7.10 -18.87 23.83
C GLU A 16 8.04 -20.08 23.81
N GLU A 17 7.92 -20.95 22.81
CA GLU A 17 8.77 -22.13 22.65
C GLU A 17 10.18 -21.75 22.15
N LEU A 18 10.27 -20.70 21.32
CA LEU A 18 11.56 -20.17 20.87
C LEU A 18 12.35 -19.51 22.01
N GLN A 19 11.69 -19.04 23.06
CA GLN A 19 12.35 -18.48 24.24
C GLN A 19 12.98 -19.54 25.15
N LEU A 20 12.58 -20.81 25.00
CA LEU A 20 13.12 -21.94 25.76
C LEU A 20 14.38 -22.53 25.12
N LEU A 21 14.69 -22.16 23.88
CA LEU A 21 15.88 -22.62 23.17
C LEU A 21 17.12 -21.84 23.63
N SER A 22 18.23 -22.56 23.77
CA SER A 22 19.54 -21.95 24.00
C SER A 22 19.99 -21.12 22.79
N LYS A 23 20.92 -20.20 23.02
CA LYS A 23 21.51 -19.37 21.96
C LYS A 23 22.10 -20.22 20.82
N ALA A 24 22.72 -21.36 21.14
CA ALA A 24 23.31 -22.26 20.15
C ALA A 24 22.23 -22.93 19.28
N GLU A 25 21.17 -23.43 19.90
CA GLU A 25 20.04 -24.07 19.18
C GLU A 25 19.29 -23.07 18.30
N LEU A 26 19.14 -21.82 18.75
CA LEU A 26 18.57 -20.74 17.94
C LEU A 26 19.44 -20.42 16.72
N ILE A 27 20.76 -20.37 16.88
CA ILE A 27 21.69 -20.14 15.76
C ILE A 27 21.60 -21.27 14.74
N GLU A 28 21.64 -22.53 15.18
CA GLU A 28 21.54 -23.69 14.30
C GLU A 28 20.22 -23.71 13.53
N LYS A 29 19.12 -23.35 14.22
CA LYS A 29 17.80 -23.25 13.59
C LYS A 29 17.74 -22.13 12.55
N ILE A 30 18.35 -20.99 12.81
CA ILE A 30 18.43 -19.89 11.85
C ILE A 30 19.22 -20.32 10.61
N ILE A 31 20.40 -20.95 10.78
CA ILE A 31 21.21 -21.45 9.67
C ILE A 31 20.41 -22.44 8.81
N LYS A 32 19.73 -23.38 9.45
CA LYS A 32 18.87 -24.36 8.76
C LYS A 32 17.73 -23.68 7.99
N LEU A 33 17.05 -22.70 8.60
CA LEU A 33 15.99 -21.95 7.92
C LEU A 33 16.53 -21.11 6.76
N GLU A 34 17.74 -20.56 6.86
CA GLU A 34 18.39 -19.84 5.77
C GLU A 34 18.74 -20.78 4.60
N GLU A 35 19.24 -21.98 4.89
CA GLU A 35 19.49 -23.01 3.88
C GLU A 35 18.20 -23.50 3.21
N GLU A 36 17.16 -23.80 3.98
CA GLU A 36 15.84 -24.17 3.46
C GLU A 36 15.26 -23.06 2.58
N ASN A 37 15.36 -21.80 3.00
CA ASN A 37 14.93 -20.66 2.20
C ASN A 37 15.75 -20.51 0.90
N LYS A 38 17.07 -20.76 0.94
CA LYS A 38 17.93 -20.74 -0.24
C LYS A 38 17.54 -21.85 -1.22
N GLN A 39 17.24 -23.04 -0.72
CA GLN A 39 16.76 -24.17 -1.54
C GLN A 39 15.38 -23.87 -2.14
N LEU A 40 14.44 -23.34 -1.35
CA LEU A 40 13.11 -22.94 -1.81
C LEU A 40 13.17 -21.85 -2.88
N LYS A 41 14.06 -20.85 -2.72
CA LYS A 41 14.33 -19.83 -3.75
C LYS A 41 14.85 -20.47 -5.04
N ALA A 42 15.79 -21.40 -4.95
CA ALA A 42 16.30 -22.11 -6.13
C ALA A 42 15.22 -22.98 -6.82
N VAL A 43 14.38 -23.66 -6.05
CA VAL A 43 13.24 -24.43 -6.59
C VAL A 43 12.21 -23.50 -7.24
N ARG A 44 11.87 -22.38 -6.62
CA ARG A 44 10.96 -21.36 -7.20
C ARG A 44 11.49 -20.82 -8.53
N ASN A 45 12.79 -20.53 -8.60
CA ASN A 45 13.44 -20.09 -9.83
C ASN A 45 13.40 -21.18 -10.91
N LYS A 46 13.68 -22.44 -10.57
CA LYS A 46 13.53 -23.59 -11.49
C LYS A 46 12.10 -23.82 -11.94
N ILE A 47 11.10 -23.56 -11.10
CA ILE A 47 9.67 -23.64 -11.48
C ILE A 47 9.31 -22.50 -12.44
N LYS A 48 9.78 -21.26 -12.19
CA LYS A 48 9.65 -20.13 -13.12
C LYS A 48 10.34 -20.38 -14.46
N GLU A 49 11.49 -21.07 -14.45
CA GLU A 49 12.17 -21.49 -15.68
C GLU A 49 11.43 -22.62 -16.40
N LYS A 50 10.85 -23.59 -15.67
CA LYS A 50 10.03 -24.66 -16.27
C LYS A 50 8.69 -24.17 -16.82
N SER A 51 8.05 -23.18 -16.20
CA SER A 51 6.87 -22.53 -16.76
C SER A 51 7.22 -21.74 -18.01
N LYS A 52 8.36 -21.01 -18.03
CA LYS A 52 8.92 -20.43 -19.25
C LYS A 52 9.20 -21.49 -20.33
N ASN A 53 9.71 -22.67 -19.97
CA ASN A 53 10.03 -23.75 -20.91
C ASN A 53 8.81 -24.45 -21.51
N LYS A 54 7.64 -24.44 -20.84
CA LYS A 54 6.39 -24.97 -21.43
C LYS A 54 5.80 -24.05 -22.52
N ASP A 55 6.18 -22.78 -22.54
CA ASP A 55 5.82 -21.82 -23.60
C ASP A 55 6.84 -21.82 -24.77
N ILE A 56 7.86 -22.67 -24.75
CA ILE A 56 8.87 -22.78 -25.83
C ILE A 56 8.35 -23.70 -26.94
N HIS A 57 7.37 -23.21 -27.69
CA HIS A 57 7.21 -23.59 -29.10
C HIS A 57 6.97 -22.33 -29.94
N LYS A 58 7.99 -21.47 -29.97
CA LYS A 58 8.46 -20.63 -31.10
C LYS A 58 9.58 -19.73 -30.58
N SER A 59 10.84 -20.05 -30.87
CA SER A 59 11.96 -19.14 -30.62
C SER A 59 11.87 -17.94 -31.56
N GLN A 60 11.12 -16.91 -31.16
CA GLN A 60 11.29 -15.59 -31.76
C GLN A 60 12.70 -15.09 -31.40
N LYS A 61 13.42 -14.54 -32.38
CA LYS A 61 14.68 -13.84 -32.12
C LYS A 61 14.44 -12.78 -31.03
N PRO A 62 15.38 -12.61 -30.07
CA PRO A 62 15.24 -11.58 -29.05
C PRO A 62 15.08 -10.21 -29.71
N PHE A 63 14.20 -9.39 -29.14
CA PHE A 63 13.90 -8.06 -29.67
C PHE A 63 15.15 -7.16 -29.55
N ASP A 64 15.52 -6.52 -30.66
CA ASP A 64 16.72 -5.69 -30.74
C ASP A 64 16.41 -4.24 -30.35
N PHE A 65 16.65 -3.90 -29.08
CA PHE A 65 16.43 -2.56 -28.54
C PHE A 65 17.40 -1.50 -29.11
N SER A 66 18.53 -1.88 -29.70
CA SER A 66 19.50 -0.93 -30.27
C SER A 66 18.97 -0.16 -31.48
N LYS A 67 17.93 -0.70 -32.13
CA LYS A 67 17.27 -0.10 -33.30
C LYS A 67 16.05 0.74 -32.95
N CYS A 68 15.76 0.90 -31.66
CA CYS A 68 14.56 1.59 -31.19
C CYS A 68 14.90 2.94 -30.60
N ASN A 69 14.04 3.92 -30.87
CA ASN A 69 14.04 5.17 -30.11
C ASN A 69 13.45 4.93 -28.72
N LYS A 70 13.80 5.80 -27.78
CA LYS A 70 13.23 5.83 -26.44
C LYS A 70 12.63 7.21 -26.15
N ARG A 71 11.66 7.22 -25.24
CA ARG A 71 11.11 8.44 -24.67
C ARG A 71 10.88 8.27 -23.19
N HIS A 72 11.11 9.33 -22.44
CA HIS A 72 10.76 9.37 -21.03
C HIS A 72 9.31 9.82 -20.89
N ILE A 73 8.54 9.12 -20.04
CA ILE A 73 7.13 9.43 -19.81
C ILE A 73 6.79 9.36 -18.33
N LEU A 74 5.68 10.01 -17.97
CA LEU A 74 4.87 9.58 -16.83
C LEU A 74 3.80 8.61 -17.31
N LEU A 75 3.63 7.50 -16.59
CA LEU A 75 2.54 6.55 -16.82
C LEU A 75 1.63 6.53 -15.60
N LYS A 76 0.34 6.80 -15.81
CA LYS A 76 -0.70 6.77 -14.79
C LYS A 76 -1.54 5.50 -14.93
N PHE A 77 -1.73 4.81 -13.82
CA PHE A 77 -2.48 3.57 -13.77
C PHE A 77 -3.19 3.42 -12.42
N TYR A 78 -4.29 2.65 -12.44
CA TYR A 78 -5.01 2.25 -11.24
C TYR A 78 -4.81 0.77 -10.96
N TYR A 79 -5.01 0.40 -9.70
CA TYR A 79 -5.15 -0.99 -9.28
C TYR A 79 -6.04 -1.15 -8.05
N LEU A 80 -6.77 -2.26 -7.99
CA LEU A 80 -7.46 -2.73 -6.77
C LEU A 80 -6.51 -3.63 -5.99
N GLY A 81 -5.99 -3.10 -4.88
CA GLY A 81 -4.87 -3.67 -4.12
C GLY A 81 -5.21 -4.91 -3.29
N TRP A 82 -6.48 -5.24 -3.13
CA TRP A 82 -6.99 -6.18 -2.11
C TRP A 82 -6.33 -7.56 -2.14
N ASN A 83 -5.98 -8.05 -3.32
CA ASN A 83 -5.38 -9.37 -3.52
C ASN A 83 -3.87 -9.32 -3.76
N TYR A 84 -3.21 -8.18 -3.53
CA TYR A 84 -1.79 -7.98 -3.79
C TYR A 84 -1.00 -7.70 -2.51
N ASN A 85 0.25 -8.16 -2.50
CA ASN A 85 1.18 -8.00 -1.38
C ASN A 85 1.90 -6.64 -1.38
N GLY A 86 1.20 -5.61 -1.86
CA GLY A 86 1.66 -4.23 -1.94
C GLY A 86 2.21 -3.89 -3.33
N TYR A 87 2.73 -2.67 -3.44
CA TYR A 87 3.24 -2.17 -4.69
C TYR A 87 4.58 -2.80 -5.08
N VAL A 88 5.55 -2.77 -4.15
CA VAL A 88 6.96 -3.09 -4.41
C VAL A 88 7.19 -4.60 -4.44
N VAL A 89 8.03 -5.07 -5.37
CA VAL A 89 8.48 -6.47 -5.42
C VAL A 89 9.14 -6.89 -4.11
N GLN A 90 8.83 -8.09 -3.64
CA GLN A 90 9.39 -8.67 -2.42
C GLN A 90 10.04 -10.02 -2.74
N GLU A 91 11.07 -10.40 -2.00
CA GLU A 91 11.72 -11.70 -2.21
C GLU A 91 10.75 -12.87 -1.99
N SER A 92 9.86 -12.74 -1.02
CA SER A 92 8.90 -13.75 -0.60
C SER A 92 7.75 -13.98 -1.59
N THR A 93 7.44 -13.01 -2.46
CA THR A 93 6.25 -13.06 -3.31
C THR A 93 6.41 -12.21 -4.57
N ASP A 94 5.95 -12.77 -5.69
CA ASP A 94 5.81 -12.07 -6.96
C ASP A 94 4.42 -11.47 -7.17
N ASN A 95 3.48 -11.68 -6.24
CA ASN A 95 2.13 -11.14 -6.34
C ASN A 95 2.07 -9.67 -5.86
N THR A 96 2.79 -8.80 -6.58
CA THR A 96 2.91 -7.35 -6.31
C THR A 96 2.58 -6.57 -7.57
N ILE A 97 2.12 -5.32 -7.41
CA ILE A 97 1.75 -4.48 -8.55
C ILE A 97 2.94 -4.25 -9.49
N GLU A 98 4.12 -3.99 -8.91
CA GLU A 98 5.35 -3.74 -9.66
C GLU A 98 5.76 -4.95 -10.49
N GLU A 99 5.69 -6.19 -9.97
CA GLU A 99 6.00 -7.39 -10.75
C GLU A 99 5.08 -7.52 -11.97
N HIS A 100 3.76 -7.44 -11.79
CA HIS A 100 2.79 -7.55 -12.90
C HIS A 100 3.00 -6.46 -13.96
N LEU A 101 3.32 -5.24 -13.52
CA LEU A 101 3.63 -4.13 -14.41
C LEU A 101 4.91 -4.37 -15.21
N PHE A 102 6.00 -4.80 -14.56
CA PHE A 102 7.26 -5.08 -15.24
C PHE A 102 7.16 -6.29 -16.17
N GLU A 103 6.39 -7.32 -15.80
CA GLU A 103 6.10 -8.44 -16.68
C GLU A 103 5.39 -7.98 -17.96
N ALA A 104 4.39 -7.10 -17.85
CA ALA A 104 3.70 -6.53 -19.00
C ALA A 104 4.63 -5.64 -19.86
N LEU A 105 5.46 -4.80 -19.24
CA LEU A 105 6.41 -3.92 -19.93
C LEU A 105 7.48 -4.70 -20.71
N ILE A 106 8.00 -5.78 -20.14
CA ILE A 106 9.00 -6.64 -20.77
C ILE A 106 8.36 -7.47 -21.88
N LYS A 107 7.23 -8.13 -21.62
CA LYS A 107 6.52 -8.96 -22.62
C LYS A 107 6.07 -8.15 -23.85
N SER A 108 5.72 -6.89 -23.66
CA SER A 108 5.36 -5.98 -24.76
C SER A 108 6.56 -5.38 -25.51
N CYS A 109 7.79 -5.69 -25.10
CA CYS A 109 9.01 -5.07 -25.57
C CYS A 109 8.97 -3.53 -25.44
N CYS A 110 8.26 -3.01 -24.43
CA CYS A 110 8.27 -1.58 -24.10
C CYS A 110 9.57 -1.20 -23.38
N ILE A 111 10.16 -2.13 -22.62
CA ILE A 111 11.47 -1.99 -21.98
C ILE A 111 12.28 -3.28 -22.13
N GLU A 112 13.59 -3.17 -22.00
CA GLU A 112 14.51 -4.31 -21.96
C GLU A 112 14.59 -4.92 -20.55
N SER A 113 14.87 -4.08 -19.56
CA SER A 113 14.90 -4.48 -18.16
C SER A 113 14.49 -3.32 -17.24
N ARG A 114 14.31 -3.63 -15.96
CA ARG A 114 14.01 -2.63 -14.94
C ARG A 114 15.16 -1.66 -14.74
N GLU A 115 16.39 -2.18 -14.74
CA GLU A 115 17.63 -1.46 -14.44
C GLU A 115 17.94 -0.40 -15.50
N THR A 116 17.62 -0.66 -16.76
CA THR A 116 17.92 0.23 -17.90
C THR A 116 16.76 1.16 -18.28
N SER A 117 15.67 1.15 -17.52
CA SER A 117 14.42 1.86 -17.84
C SER A 117 14.23 3.21 -17.15
N ASN A 118 15.23 3.72 -16.40
CA ASN A 118 15.14 4.98 -15.65
C ASN A 118 13.84 5.09 -14.81
N TYR A 119 13.53 4.01 -14.10
CA TYR A 119 12.24 3.85 -13.43
C TYR A 119 12.20 4.53 -12.06
N HIS A 120 11.20 5.39 -11.85
CA HIS A 120 10.84 5.97 -10.55
C HIS A 120 9.36 5.81 -10.26
N ARG A 121 9.01 5.64 -8.99
CA ARG A 121 7.63 5.47 -8.50
C ARG A 121 7.24 6.61 -7.58
N CYS A 122 6.03 7.16 -7.76
CA CYS A 122 5.54 8.29 -6.96
C CYS A 122 5.39 7.93 -5.47
N GLY A 123 4.81 6.77 -5.20
CA GLY A 123 4.57 6.27 -3.85
C GLY A 123 4.58 4.74 -3.79
N ARG A 124 4.77 4.20 -2.60
CA ARG A 124 4.64 2.77 -2.31
C ARG A 124 3.32 2.58 -1.56
N THR A 125 2.44 1.72 -2.06
CA THR A 125 1.24 1.31 -1.31
C THR A 125 1.53 0.00 -0.58
N ASP A 126 1.05 -0.09 0.66
CA ASP A 126 1.16 -1.31 1.46
C ASP A 126 0.29 -2.44 0.88
N LYS A 127 0.46 -3.66 1.41
CA LYS A 127 -0.42 -4.80 1.11
C LYS A 127 -1.89 -4.42 1.24
N GLY A 128 -2.71 -4.84 0.28
CA GLY A 128 -4.16 -4.60 0.24
C GLY A 128 -4.59 -3.17 -0.11
N VAL A 129 -3.69 -2.18 -0.09
CA VAL A 129 -4.00 -0.77 -0.38
C VAL A 129 -4.17 -0.56 -1.88
N SER A 130 -5.27 0.08 -2.28
CA SER A 130 -5.59 0.39 -3.68
C SER A 130 -4.99 1.71 -4.14
N SER A 131 -4.98 1.94 -5.44
CA SER A 131 -4.61 3.23 -6.03
C SER A 131 -5.46 3.52 -7.25
N PHE A 132 -6.11 4.68 -7.28
CA PHE A 132 -6.78 5.20 -8.47
C PHE A 132 -5.79 5.88 -9.43
N SER A 133 -4.76 6.52 -8.90
CA SER A 133 -3.83 7.33 -9.70
C SER A 133 -2.39 7.14 -9.23
N GLN A 134 -1.88 5.91 -9.33
CA GLN A 134 -0.45 5.67 -9.18
C GLN A 134 0.26 6.23 -10.41
N VAL A 135 1.43 6.84 -10.19
CA VAL A 135 2.24 7.41 -11.27
C VAL A 135 3.67 6.89 -11.15
N ILE A 136 4.23 6.47 -12.28
CA ILE A 136 5.63 6.15 -12.43
C ILE A 136 6.24 7.05 -13.50
N SER A 137 7.55 7.27 -13.44
CA SER A 137 8.31 7.80 -14.57
C SER A 137 9.24 6.71 -15.08
N ILE A 138 9.33 6.56 -16.41
CA ILE A 138 10.02 5.44 -17.05
C ILE A 138 10.38 5.77 -18.51
N ASP A 139 11.51 5.24 -18.97
CA ASP A 139 11.91 5.25 -20.38
C ASP A 139 11.25 4.07 -21.11
N LEU A 140 10.42 4.37 -22.12
CA LEU A 140 9.80 3.37 -22.98
C LEU A 140 10.34 3.44 -24.40
N ARG A 141 10.30 2.30 -25.10
CA ARG A 141 10.41 2.25 -26.56
C ARG A 141 9.41 3.22 -27.19
N SER A 142 9.87 4.01 -28.15
CA SER A 142 9.06 4.93 -28.95
C SER A 142 9.09 4.48 -30.41
N LYS A 143 7.96 4.64 -31.09
CA LYS A 143 7.87 4.52 -32.56
C LYS A 143 8.45 5.75 -33.25
N LEU A 144 8.46 6.90 -32.56
CA LEU A 144 8.86 8.19 -33.09
C LEU A 144 10.36 8.43 -32.93
N ASN A 145 10.98 9.04 -33.94
CA ASN A 145 12.32 9.59 -33.80
C ASN A 145 12.30 10.81 -32.87
N PRO A 146 13.43 11.17 -32.23
CA PRO A 146 13.49 12.31 -31.32
C PRO A 146 12.87 13.61 -31.86
N GLU A 147 13.07 13.87 -33.16
CA GLU A 147 12.56 15.06 -33.86
C GLU A 147 11.02 15.07 -34.01
N ASP A 148 10.38 13.89 -34.01
CA ASP A 148 8.94 13.73 -34.22
C ASP A 148 8.15 13.50 -32.92
N GLN A 149 8.80 13.49 -31.75
CA GLN A 149 8.14 13.12 -30.48
C GLN A 149 7.03 14.08 -30.02
N CYS A 150 6.86 15.22 -30.70
CA CYS A 150 5.72 16.12 -30.52
C CYS A 150 4.40 15.54 -31.09
N LYS A 151 4.44 14.60 -32.04
CA LYS A 151 3.28 13.97 -32.67
C LYS A 151 2.73 12.80 -31.83
N LEU A 152 2.17 13.11 -30.67
CA LEU A 152 1.77 12.09 -29.67
C LEU A 152 0.75 11.06 -30.21
N GLU A 153 -0.09 11.46 -31.16
CA GLU A 153 -1.09 10.60 -31.81
C GLU A 153 -0.50 9.46 -32.66
N ASP A 154 0.73 9.63 -33.15
CA ASP A 154 1.44 8.64 -33.96
C ASP A 154 2.27 7.65 -33.12
N GLU A 155 2.34 7.86 -31.81
CA GLU A 155 3.09 7.05 -30.87
C GLU A 155 2.48 5.64 -30.67
N LEU A 156 3.27 4.74 -30.08
CA LEU A 156 2.76 3.47 -29.59
C LEU A 156 1.59 3.68 -28.60
N PRO A 157 0.48 2.93 -28.74
CA PRO A 157 -0.66 3.03 -27.83
C PRO A 157 -0.34 2.30 -26.51
N TYR A 158 0.51 2.91 -25.67
CA TYR A 158 1.08 2.28 -24.47
C TYR A 158 0.02 1.67 -23.55
N CYS A 159 -1.04 2.42 -23.23
CA CYS A 159 -2.11 1.93 -22.35
C CYS A 159 -2.76 0.66 -22.92
N LYS A 160 -3.11 0.66 -24.20
CA LYS A 160 -3.73 -0.48 -24.90
C LYS A 160 -2.81 -1.70 -24.95
N ILE A 161 -1.51 -1.49 -25.21
CA ILE A 161 -0.51 -2.57 -25.24
C ILE A 161 -0.39 -3.21 -23.85
N LEU A 162 -0.24 -2.40 -22.81
CA LEU A 162 -0.04 -2.88 -21.44
C LEU A 162 -1.31 -3.51 -20.87
N ASN A 163 -2.48 -2.92 -21.07
CA ASN A 163 -3.76 -3.41 -20.55
C ASN A 163 -4.14 -4.81 -21.06
N ARG A 164 -3.64 -5.23 -22.23
CA ARG A 164 -3.81 -6.60 -22.74
C ARG A 164 -3.01 -7.65 -21.98
N LEU A 165 -1.91 -7.24 -21.36
CA LEU A 165 -0.99 -8.12 -20.63
C LEU A 165 -1.19 -8.02 -19.12
N LEU A 166 -1.74 -6.91 -18.64
CA LEU A 166 -2.01 -6.68 -17.22
C LEU A 166 -3.26 -7.45 -16.74
N PRO A 167 -3.25 -7.93 -15.47
CA PRO A 167 -4.45 -8.45 -14.80
C PRO A 167 -5.62 -7.45 -14.82
N SER A 168 -6.86 -7.93 -14.80
CA SER A 168 -8.07 -7.10 -14.98
C SER A 168 -8.22 -5.93 -14.01
N ASN A 169 -7.67 -6.09 -12.81
CA ASN A 169 -7.66 -5.16 -11.71
C ASN A 169 -6.40 -4.27 -11.65
N ILE A 170 -5.57 -4.26 -12.71
CA ILE A 170 -4.48 -3.29 -12.94
C ILE A 170 -4.65 -2.73 -14.35
N ARG A 171 -4.79 -1.41 -14.48
CA ARG A 171 -4.97 -0.76 -15.79
C ARG A 171 -4.24 0.56 -15.90
N CYS A 172 -3.51 0.72 -16.98
CA CYS A 172 -2.99 1.99 -17.46
C CYS A 172 -4.13 2.84 -18.02
N ILE A 173 -4.24 4.08 -17.57
CA ILE A 173 -5.35 4.98 -17.92
C ILE A 173 -4.89 6.22 -18.68
N ALA A 174 -3.65 6.64 -18.50
CA ALA A 174 -3.09 7.79 -19.18
C ALA A 174 -1.56 7.75 -19.16
N TRP A 175 -0.94 8.51 -20.04
CA TRP A 175 0.49 8.81 -19.98
C TRP A 175 0.77 10.22 -20.47
N CYS A 176 1.93 10.78 -20.16
CA CYS A 176 2.38 12.04 -20.76
C CYS A 176 3.89 12.03 -20.99
N PRO A 177 4.39 12.79 -21.97
CA PRO A 177 5.83 13.00 -22.15
C PRO A 177 6.43 13.69 -20.91
N ALA A 178 7.68 13.36 -20.58
CA ALA A 178 8.42 14.04 -19.53
C ALA A 178 9.89 14.21 -19.93
N SER A 179 10.59 15.15 -19.30
CA SER A 179 12.04 15.30 -19.50
C SER A 179 12.78 14.09 -18.94
N SER A 180 13.94 13.74 -19.50
CA SER A 180 14.72 12.55 -19.09
C SER A 180 15.10 12.52 -17.60
N ASN A 181 15.16 13.69 -16.96
CA ASN A 181 15.52 13.84 -15.55
C ASN A 181 14.28 13.88 -14.63
N PHE A 182 13.07 13.76 -15.17
CA PHE A 182 11.85 13.85 -14.38
C PHE A 182 11.64 12.59 -13.55
N SER A 183 11.46 12.75 -12.24
CA SER A 183 11.17 11.67 -11.32
C SER A 183 9.74 11.77 -10.83
N ALA A 184 8.93 10.74 -11.09
CA ALA A 184 7.59 10.64 -10.51
C ALA A 184 7.59 10.73 -8.97
N ARG A 185 8.72 10.40 -8.32
CA ARG A 185 8.91 10.53 -6.87
C ARG A 185 9.17 11.97 -6.45
N PHE A 186 10.25 12.56 -6.99
CA PHE A 186 10.80 13.81 -6.47
C PHE A 186 10.10 15.05 -7.04
N ASN A 187 9.51 14.96 -8.23
CA ASN A 187 8.79 16.08 -8.85
C ASN A 187 7.29 16.13 -8.49
N CYS A 188 6.77 15.12 -7.80
CA CYS A 188 5.37 15.13 -7.34
C CYS A 188 5.18 16.13 -6.20
N LYS A 189 4.23 17.05 -6.36
CA LYS A 189 3.97 18.15 -5.42
C LYS A 189 3.21 17.71 -4.19
N PHE A 190 2.15 16.94 -4.39
CA PHE A 190 1.35 16.39 -3.32
C PHE A 190 0.62 15.13 -3.75
N ARG A 191 0.23 14.35 -2.74
CA ARG A 191 -0.58 13.14 -2.89
C ARG A 191 -1.86 13.32 -2.10
N THR A 192 -2.98 12.92 -2.67
CA THR A 192 -4.27 12.84 -1.98
C THR A 192 -4.64 11.39 -1.81
N TYR A 193 -4.95 11.00 -0.58
CA TYR A 193 -5.51 9.69 -0.27
C TYR A 193 -6.97 9.83 0.16
N LYS A 194 -7.74 8.79 -0.11
CA LYS A 194 -9.07 8.59 0.46
C LYS A 194 -9.09 7.35 1.33
N TYR A 195 -9.81 7.42 2.44
CA TYR A 195 -10.11 6.27 3.28
C TYR A 195 -11.62 6.17 3.46
N PHE A 196 -12.23 5.10 2.97
CA PHE A 196 -13.69 4.90 3.03
C PHE A 196 -14.07 4.06 4.26
N PHE A 197 -15.18 4.35 4.91
CA PHE A 197 -15.63 3.58 6.07
C PHE A 197 -17.13 3.76 6.29
N PRO A 198 -17.85 2.78 6.83
CA PRO A 198 -19.24 2.98 7.21
C PRO A 198 -19.32 3.96 8.39
N ARG A 199 -20.40 4.72 8.46
CA ARG A 199 -20.62 5.71 9.52
C ARG A 199 -20.75 5.02 10.88
N GLY A 200 -21.46 3.92 10.96
CA GLY A 200 -21.87 3.27 12.21
C GLY A 200 -22.46 4.30 13.17
N ASN A 201 -21.97 4.26 14.41
CA ASN A 201 -22.27 5.24 15.46
C ASN A 201 -21.18 6.32 15.63
N LEU A 202 -20.25 6.45 14.67
CA LEU A 202 -19.12 7.36 14.79
C LEU A 202 -19.55 8.83 14.75
N ASN A 203 -18.98 9.62 15.65
CA ASN A 203 -19.11 11.07 15.67
C ASN A 203 -18.22 11.71 14.59
N ILE A 204 -18.79 11.88 13.40
CA ILE A 204 -18.08 12.39 12.21
C ILE A 204 -17.57 13.82 12.42
N ASP A 205 -18.31 14.68 13.11
CA ASP A 205 -17.89 16.06 13.38
C ASP A 205 -16.65 16.12 14.28
N SER A 206 -16.59 15.24 15.29
CA SER A 206 -15.41 15.11 16.16
C SER A 206 -14.21 14.57 15.39
N MET A 207 -14.41 13.60 14.50
CA MET A 207 -13.35 13.08 13.62
C MET A 207 -12.85 14.16 12.65
N ASP A 208 -13.75 14.95 12.05
CA ASP A 208 -13.40 16.05 11.15
C ASP A 208 -12.63 17.16 11.89
N LYS A 209 -13.09 17.53 13.09
CA LYS A 209 -12.37 18.46 13.96
C LYS A 209 -10.95 17.95 14.28
N ALA A 210 -10.83 16.68 14.63
CA ALA A 210 -9.55 16.06 14.97
C ALA A 210 -8.58 16.02 13.79
N VAL A 211 -9.05 15.66 12.59
CA VAL A 211 -8.17 15.55 11.43
C VAL A 211 -7.63 16.91 10.99
N LYS A 212 -8.41 18.00 11.17
CA LYS A 212 -7.97 19.36 10.87
C LYS A 212 -6.75 19.80 11.70
N TYR A 213 -6.57 19.26 12.90
CA TYR A 213 -5.36 19.51 13.69
C TYR A 213 -4.08 18.95 13.06
N THR A 214 -4.20 18.03 12.10
CA THR A 214 -3.03 17.52 11.36
C THR A 214 -2.55 18.46 10.27
N ILE A 215 -3.36 19.46 9.88
CA ILE A 215 -3.01 20.42 8.82
C ILE A 215 -1.85 21.31 9.30
N GLY A 216 -0.91 21.57 8.41
CA GLY A 216 0.35 22.25 8.72
C GLY A 216 1.53 21.29 8.76
N GLU A 217 2.62 21.76 9.37
CA GLU A 217 3.88 21.04 9.47
C GLU A 217 4.09 20.54 10.88
N HIS A 218 4.14 19.21 11.03
CA HIS A 218 4.22 18.55 12.34
C HIS A 218 5.12 17.32 12.29
N ASP A 219 5.61 16.88 13.45
CA ASP A 219 6.28 15.59 13.60
C ASP A 219 5.25 14.47 13.83
N PHE A 220 5.15 13.55 12.87
CA PHE A 220 4.17 12.46 12.90
C PHE A 220 4.74 11.15 13.45
N ARG A 221 5.86 11.14 14.20
CA ARG A 221 6.47 9.90 14.73
C ARG A 221 5.50 9.08 15.58
N ASN A 222 4.58 9.74 16.29
CA ASN A 222 3.55 9.09 17.10
C ASN A 222 2.33 8.65 16.31
N ILE A 223 2.20 9.07 15.04
CA ILE A 223 1.09 8.75 14.14
C ILE A 223 1.61 8.03 12.88
N CYS A 224 2.69 7.25 13.00
CA CYS A 224 3.21 6.41 11.92
C CYS A 224 3.94 5.18 12.45
N LYS A 225 4.40 4.29 11.57
CA LYS A 225 5.36 3.26 11.93
C LYS A 225 6.77 3.79 11.68
N MET A 226 7.55 3.92 12.75
CA MET A 226 8.95 4.35 12.66
C MET A 226 9.78 3.33 11.87
N ASP A 227 10.32 3.76 10.75
CA ASP A 227 11.03 2.93 9.77
C ASP A 227 12.53 3.24 9.74
N VAL A 228 13.13 3.26 10.94
CA VAL A 228 14.55 3.58 11.14
C VAL A 228 15.46 2.60 10.39
N ALA A 229 15.03 1.36 10.23
CA ALA A 229 15.74 0.32 9.47
C ALA A 229 16.00 0.73 8.01
N ASN A 230 15.08 1.50 7.41
CA ASN A 230 15.21 2.01 6.05
C ASN A 230 15.80 3.43 6.00
N GLY A 231 16.46 3.87 7.08
CA GLY A 231 17.15 5.16 7.16
C GLY A 231 16.22 6.36 7.40
N VAL A 232 14.96 6.14 7.80
CA VAL A 232 14.03 7.25 8.08
C VAL A 232 14.30 7.83 9.48
N THR A 233 14.88 9.02 9.49
CA THR A 233 15.15 9.79 10.72
C THR A 233 14.30 11.06 10.83
N ASN A 234 13.78 11.58 9.71
CA ASN A 234 12.90 12.75 9.68
C ASN A 234 11.42 12.37 9.56
N TYR A 235 10.67 12.71 10.59
CA TYR A 235 9.23 12.44 10.74
C TYR A 235 8.35 13.68 10.55
N GLN A 236 8.93 14.82 10.18
CA GLN A 236 8.18 16.02 9.84
C GLN A 236 7.47 15.84 8.50
N ARG A 237 6.18 16.17 8.44
CA ARG A 237 5.40 16.20 7.20
C ARG A 237 4.50 17.41 7.18
N LYS A 238 4.26 17.93 5.97
CA LYS A 238 3.35 19.04 5.72
C LYS A 238 2.06 18.54 5.09
N VAL A 239 1.02 18.44 5.90
CA VAL A 239 -0.35 18.17 5.44
C VAL A 239 -0.94 19.49 4.94
N ILE A 240 -1.45 19.47 3.72
CA ILE A 240 -1.98 20.64 3.02
C ILE A 240 -3.48 20.80 3.33
N ASP A 241 -4.21 19.69 3.29
CA ASP A 241 -5.66 19.67 3.54
C ASP A 241 -6.07 18.31 4.10
N ALA A 242 -7.08 18.30 4.97
CA ALA A 242 -7.65 17.09 5.55
C ALA A 242 -9.10 17.30 5.96
N LYS A 243 -9.97 16.35 5.64
CA LYS A 243 -11.40 16.40 5.95
C LYS A 243 -12.00 15.02 6.14
N VAL A 244 -12.90 14.87 7.11
CA VAL A 244 -13.79 13.72 7.25
C VAL A 244 -15.22 14.14 6.94
N CYS A 245 -15.92 13.40 6.07
CA CYS A 245 -17.32 13.71 5.73
C CYS A 245 -18.08 12.48 5.21
N LEU A 246 -19.41 12.62 5.13
CA LEU A 246 -20.27 11.67 4.41
C LEU A 246 -19.90 11.63 2.91
N TYR A 247 -19.88 10.43 2.34
CA TYR A 247 -19.57 10.22 0.91
C TYR A 247 -20.71 10.69 0.01
N ARG A 248 -21.97 10.36 0.34
CA ARG A 248 -23.16 10.87 -0.34
C ARG A 248 -23.86 11.93 0.51
N ARG A 249 -24.28 13.02 -0.14
CA ARG A 249 -24.93 14.19 0.47
C ARG A 249 -26.45 14.09 0.48
N ASP A 250 -27.02 12.90 0.62
CA ASP A 250 -28.47 12.83 0.86
C ASP A 250 -28.72 12.93 2.36
N PHE A 251 -28.89 14.16 2.84
CA PHE A 251 -29.07 14.45 4.26
C PHE A 251 -30.47 14.12 4.78
N ARG A 252 -31.36 13.60 3.91
CA ARG A 252 -32.77 13.46 4.27
C ARG A 252 -33.05 12.25 5.15
N ASN A 253 -32.16 11.26 5.19
CA ASN A 253 -32.21 10.10 6.10
C ASN A 253 -30.80 9.50 6.26
N ILE A 254 -30.04 9.96 7.26
CA ILE A 254 -28.68 9.43 7.52
C ILE A 254 -28.81 8.12 8.33
N SER A 255 -28.30 7.02 7.77
CA SER A 255 -28.19 5.70 8.39
C SER A 255 -26.77 5.43 8.91
N GLY A 256 -26.61 4.53 9.86
CA GLY A 256 -25.27 4.05 10.24
C GLY A 256 -24.59 3.24 9.13
N TYR A 257 -25.34 2.69 8.19
CA TYR A 257 -24.79 2.01 7.02
C TYR A 257 -24.31 2.97 5.92
N ASP A 258 -24.53 4.29 6.07
CA ASP A 258 -23.99 5.27 5.14
C ASP A 258 -22.46 5.25 5.12
N VAL A 259 -21.88 5.47 3.94
CA VAL A 259 -20.44 5.52 3.78
C VAL A 259 -19.93 6.93 4.06
N CYS A 260 -18.90 7.02 4.89
CA CYS A 260 -18.06 8.18 5.14
C CYS A 260 -16.71 8.06 4.41
N GLN A 261 -16.00 9.17 4.32
CA GLN A 261 -14.63 9.21 3.81
C GLN A 261 -13.77 10.20 4.58
N LEU A 262 -12.50 9.83 4.78
CA LEU A 262 -11.40 10.78 4.98
C LEU A 262 -10.83 11.14 3.61
N ILE A 263 -10.57 12.42 3.39
CA ILE A 263 -9.75 12.93 2.28
C ILE A 263 -8.57 13.66 2.92
N ILE A 264 -7.34 13.26 2.59
CA ILE A 264 -6.13 13.89 3.13
C ILE A 264 -5.10 14.11 2.03
N THR A 265 -4.57 15.33 1.96
CA THR A 265 -3.59 15.78 0.98
C THR A 265 -2.32 16.24 1.68
N SER A 266 -1.17 15.69 1.27
CA SER A 266 0.14 16.02 1.86
C SER A 266 1.23 15.98 0.79
N GLN A 267 2.33 16.69 1.02
CA GLN A 267 3.52 16.59 0.14
C GLN A 267 4.07 15.15 0.11
N ALA A 268 4.10 14.48 1.26
CA ALA A 268 4.49 13.09 1.42
C ALA A 268 3.86 12.48 2.68
N PHE A 269 3.80 11.15 2.73
CA PHE A 269 3.33 10.40 3.90
C PHE A 269 4.44 9.46 4.41
N LEU A 270 4.48 9.26 5.73
CA LEU A 270 5.31 8.25 6.40
C LEU A 270 4.66 6.87 6.30
N TRP A 271 5.44 5.84 6.59
CA TRP A 271 4.93 4.47 6.60
C TRP A 271 3.78 4.32 7.61
N HIS A 272 2.67 3.75 7.15
CA HIS A 272 1.42 3.58 7.90
C HIS A 272 0.77 4.88 8.41
N GLN A 273 1.22 6.09 8.02
CA GLN A 273 0.76 7.34 8.65
C GLN A 273 -0.75 7.50 8.65
N ILE A 274 -1.38 7.33 7.49
CA ILE A 274 -2.84 7.51 7.32
C ILE A 274 -3.62 6.43 8.09
N ARG A 275 -3.13 5.19 8.10
CA ARG A 275 -3.78 4.08 8.81
C ARG A 275 -3.65 4.23 10.33
N CYS A 276 -2.52 4.75 10.79
CA CYS A 276 -2.33 5.12 12.18
C CYS A 276 -3.25 6.26 12.59
N LEU A 277 -3.39 7.28 11.74
CA LEU A 277 -4.31 8.38 11.95
C LEU A 277 -5.76 7.89 12.01
N MET A 278 -6.20 7.07 11.06
CA MET A 278 -7.54 6.46 11.09
C MET A 278 -7.77 5.62 12.35
N GLY A 279 -6.76 4.91 12.84
CA GLY A 279 -6.85 4.17 14.10
C GLY A 279 -7.20 5.07 15.30
N VAL A 280 -6.59 6.26 15.37
CA VAL A 280 -6.90 7.26 16.41
C VAL A 280 -8.24 7.94 16.14
N LEU A 281 -8.57 8.26 14.88
CA LEU A 281 -9.84 8.86 14.52
C LEU A 281 -11.02 7.96 14.85
N PHE A 282 -10.90 6.62 14.73
CA PHE A 282 -11.96 5.71 15.16
C PHE A 282 -12.20 5.77 16.68
N LEU A 283 -11.14 5.89 17.49
CA LEU A 283 -11.30 6.09 18.93
C LEU A 283 -12.03 7.41 19.25
N ILE A 284 -11.75 8.47 18.49
CA ILE A 284 -12.42 9.76 18.64
C ILE A 284 -13.89 9.66 18.18
N GLY A 285 -14.15 9.01 17.04
CA GLY A 285 -15.50 8.79 16.52
C GLY A 285 -16.36 7.96 17.48
N GLN A 286 -15.78 6.98 18.16
CA GLN A 286 -16.45 6.18 19.20
C GLN A 286 -16.65 6.96 20.52
N GLY A 287 -16.12 8.18 20.65
CA GLY A 287 -16.18 8.97 21.89
C GLY A 287 -15.19 8.55 22.97
N ASN A 288 -14.31 7.60 22.66
CA ASN A 288 -13.30 7.09 23.59
C ASN A 288 -12.16 8.09 23.83
N GLU A 289 -11.87 8.94 22.84
CA GLU A 289 -10.94 10.07 22.94
C GLU A 289 -11.56 11.39 22.49
N LYS A 290 -11.02 12.49 22.99
CA LYS A 290 -11.38 13.83 22.51
C LYS A 290 -10.56 14.20 21.27
N PRO A 291 -11.07 15.05 20.36
CA PRO A 291 -10.33 15.50 19.17
C PRO A 291 -8.93 16.05 19.45
N GLU A 292 -8.77 16.73 20.60
CA GLU A 292 -7.52 17.36 21.02
C GLU A 292 -6.36 16.38 21.27
N ILE A 293 -6.64 15.07 21.40
CA ILE A 293 -5.59 14.05 21.52
C ILE A 293 -4.62 14.07 20.33
N ILE A 294 -5.07 14.49 19.14
CA ILE A 294 -4.20 14.65 17.98
C ILE A 294 -3.11 15.69 18.25
N LEU A 295 -3.45 16.81 18.92
CA LEU A 295 -2.47 17.84 19.27
C LEU A 295 -1.43 17.30 20.25
N GLU A 296 -1.86 16.51 21.25
CA GLU A 296 -0.94 15.87 22.20
C GLU A 296 -0.01 14.87 21.52
N LEU A 297 -0.51 14.09 20.55
CA LEU A 297 0.31 13.13 19.81
C LEU A 297 1.32 13.80 18.87
N LEU A 298 1.02 14.99 18.34
CA LEU A 298 1.92 15.78 17.49
C LEU A 298 2.96 16.58 18.31
N ASP A 299 2.67 16.82 19.59
CA ASP A 299 3.56 17.51 20.54
C ASP A 299 4.57 16.51 21.14
N ILE A 300 5.80 16.54 20.65
CA ILE A 300 6.85 15.59 21.06
C ILE A 300 7.34 15.83 22.50
N GLU A 301 7.18 17.04 23.03
CA GLU A 301 7.54 17.32 24.41
C GLU A 301 6.54 16.68 25.38
N LYS A 302 5.25 16.75 25.06
CA LYS A 302 4.19 16.09 25.84
C LYS A 302 4.11 14.59 25.60
N CYS A 303 4.34 14.16 24.35
CA CYS A 303 4.28 12.77 23.94
C CYS A 303 5.63 12.35 23.31
N PRO A 304 6.69 12.15 24.12
CA PRO A 304 8.01 11.79 23.60
C PRO A 304 8.05 10.37 23.02
N ARG A 305 7.06 9.54 23.37
CA ARG A 305 7.00 8.13 22.96
C ARG A 305 5.60 7.79 22.48
N LYS A 306 5.55 7.13 21.32
CA LYS A 306 4.32 6.69 20.68
C LYS A 306 3.51 5.75 21.60
N PRO A 307 2.26 6.08 21.97
CA PRO A 307 1.39 5.15 22.70
C PRO A 307 0.93 4.00 21.80
N GLN A 308 0.58 2.87 22.41
CA GLN A 308 0.03 1.73 21.69
C GLN A 308 -1.43 1.94 21.26
N TYR A 309 -1.71 1.75 19.98
CA TYR A 309 -3.05 1.74 19.42
C TYR A 309 -3.11 0.90 18.15
N ASN A 310 -4.32 0.47 17.80
CA ASN A 310 -4.56 -0.46 16.70
C ASN A 310 -4.44 0.23 15.34
N LEU A 311 -3.89 -0.50 14.38
CA LEU A 311 -3.70 0.01 13.03
C LEU A 311 -5.00 -0.15 12.25
N ALA A 312 -5.45 0.88 11.53
CA ALA A 312 -6.63 0.75 10.69
C ALA A 312 -6.39 -0.23 9.53
N HIS A 313 -7.45 -0.89 9.07
CA HIS A 313 -7.44 -1.86 7.98
C HIS A 313 -6.93 -1.23 6.67
N GLU A 314 -6.24 -1.99 5.82
CA GLU A 314 -5.64 -1.51 4.56
C GLU A 314 -6.65 -1.32 3.42
N ILE A 315 -7.61 -2.25 3.26
CA ILE A 315 -8.58 -2.31 2.16
C ILE A 315 -9.23 -0.96 1.84
N PRO A 316 -9.66 -0.15 2.83
CA PRO A 316 -10.38 1.08 2.52
C PRO A 316 -9.49 2.26 2.12
N LEU A 317 -8.17 2.12 2.20
CA LEU A 317 -7.21 3.14 1.80
C LEU A 317 -6.97 3.10 0.29
N ASN A 318 -7.06 4.26 -0.35
CA ASN A 318 -6.84 4.42 -1.79
C ASN A 318 -5.97 5.66 -2.09
N LEU A 319 -4.84 5.48 -2.78
CA LEU A 319 -4.09 6.59 -3.37
C LEU A 319 -4.91 7.20 -4.51
N TRP A 320 -5.50 8.35 -4.25
CA TRP A 320 -6.50 8.93 -5.13
C TRP A 320 -5.88 9.79 -6.23
N TYR A 321 -4.87 10.59 -5.89
CA TYR A 321 -4.32 11.58 -6.80
C TYR A 321 -2.86 11.92 -6.50
N CYS A 322 -2.09 12.23 -7.55
CA CYS A 322 -0.72 12.72 -7.49
C CYS A 322 -0.60 13.93 -8.41
N GLU A 323 -0.12 15.06 -7.87
CA GLU A 323 0.02 16.33 -8.61
C GLU A 323 1.43 16.54 -9.15
N TYR A 324 1.52 17.07 -10.38
CA TYR A 324 2.76 17.39 -11.09
C TYR A 324 2.60 18.69 -11.87
N ASP A 325 3.68 19.47 -12.03
CA ASP A 325 3.62 20.73 -12.78
C ASP A 325 3.23 20.50 -14.25
N THR A 326 2.15 21.16 -14.69
CA THR A 326 1.66 21.29 -16.08
C THR A 326 1.97 20.09 -16.98
N MET A 327 1.25 18.99 -16.76
CA MET A 327 1.31 17.79 -17.61
C MET A 327 -0.02 17.58 -18.32
N GLU A 328 -0.01 17.62 -19.65
CA GLU A 328 -1.15 17.21 -20.46
C GLU A 328 -1.16 15.69 -20.60
N TRP A 329 -2.15 15.05 -20.00
CA TRP A 329 -2.29 13.59 -20.01
C TRP A 329 -2.92 13.13 -21.33
N TYR A 330 -2.18 12.33 -22.09
CA TYR A 330 -2.72 11.58 -23.21
C TYR A 330 -3.58 10.42 -22.70
N ILE A 331 -4.84 10.39 -23.13
CA ILE A 331 -5.84 9.40 -22.72
C ILE A 331 -6.40 8.74 -23.97
N ASP A 332 -6.25 7.43 -24.06
CA ASP A 332 -6.96 6.61 -25.04
C ASP A 332 -8.42 6.43 -24.58
N LYS A 333 -9.36 7.00 -25.33
CA LYS A 333 -10.79 6.99 -24.99
C LYS A 333 -11.38 5.58 -24.97
N ASP A 334 -10.95 4.71 -25.88
CA ASP A 334 -11.46 3.34 -25.96
C ASP A 334 -10.99 2.52 -24.76
N GLU A 335 -9.72 2.68 -24.37
CA GLU A 335 -9.17 2.06 -23.16
C GLU A 335 -9.86 2.58 -21.90
N LEU A 336 -10.13 3.89 -21.81
CA LEU A 336 -10.85 4.45 -20.69
C LEU A 336 -12.28 3.92 -20.59
N ILE A 337 -12.99 3.79 -21.71
CA ILE A 337 -14.32 3.16 -21.77
C ILE A 337 -14.25 1.70 -21.28
N ASN A 338 -13.23 0.94 -21.68
CA ASN A 338 -13.03 -0.42 -21.21
C ASN A 338 -12.77 -0.48 -19.69
N THR A 339 -11.93 0.42 -19.17
CA THR A 339 -11.72 0.59 -17.72
C THR A 339 -13.03 0.87 -16.98
N ILE A 340 -13.86 1.78 -17.50
CA ILE A 340 -15.17 2.11 -16.92
C ILE A 340 -16.06 0.86 -16.88
N LYS A 341 -16.12 0.08 -17.97
CA LYS A 341 -16.90 -1.17 -18.01
C LYS A 341 -16.45 -2.17 -16.94
N PHE A 342 -15.13 -2.33 -16.73
CA PHE A 342 -14.62 -3.21 -15.67
C PHE A 342 -15.02 -2.72 -14.28
N LEU A 343 -14.85 -1.44 -14.00
CA LEU A 343 -15.25 -0.86 -12.71
C LEU A 343 -16.76 -0.96 -12.47
N GLN A 344 -17.59 -0.75 -13.51
CA GLN A 344 -19.04 -0.93 -13.41
C GLN A 344 -19.43 -2.38 -13.09
N ARG A 345 -18.75 -3.37 -13.69
CA ARG A 345 -18.99 -4.79 -13.40
C ARG A 345 -18.62 -5.13 -11.96
N ASP A 346 -17.44 -4.72 -11.51
CA ASP A 346 -16.99 -4.95 -10.13
C ASP A 346 -17.91 -4.25 -9.13
N TRP A 347 -18.30 -3.00 -9.39
CA TRP A 347 -19.25 -2.27 -8.57
C TRP A 347 -20.60 -2.99 -8.50
N THR A 348 -21.13 -3.45 -9.63
CA THR A 348 -22.41 -4.16 -9.70
C THR A 348 -22.40 -5.40 -8.81
N LEU A 349 -21.39 -6.26 -8.98
CA LEU A 349 -21.28 -7.51 -8.21
C LEU A 349 -21.10 -7.27 -6.72
N ASN A 350 -20.28 -6.29 -6.32
CA ASN A 350 -20.10 -5.96 -4.91
C ASN A 350 -21.34 -5.30 -4.31
N THR A 351 -22.06 -4.48 -5.07
CA THR A 351 -23.32 -3.86 -4.62
C THR A 351 -24.39 -4.90 -4.41
N VAL A 352 -24.58 -5.84 -5.36
CA VAL A 352 -25.54 -6.94 -5.19
C VAL A 352 -25.24 -7.76 -3.94
N LYS A 353 -23.97 -8.13 -3.71
CA LYS A 353 -23.56 -8.84 -2.49
C LYS A 353 -23.82 -8.02 -1.23
N SER A 354 -23.50 -6.73 -1.25
CA SER A 354 -23.74 -5.83 -0.12
C SER A 354 -25.22 -5.74 0.22
N VAL A 355 -26.09 -5.58 -0.78
CA VAL A 355 -27.55 -5.50 -0.60
C VAL A 355 -28.11 -6.83 -0.10
N MET A 356 -27.63 -7.97 -0.60
CA MET A 356 -28.03 -9.28 -0.07
C MET A 356 -27.70 -9.41 1.42
N ILE A 357 -26.50 -8.99 1.82
CA ILE A 357 -26.06 -9.01 3.24
C ILE A 357 -26.90 -8.01 4.06
N GLU A 358 -27.16 -6.81 3.54
CA GLU A 358 -27.98 -5.79 4.21
C GLU A 358 -29.41 -6.27 4.47
N ASN A 359 -30.04 -6.96 3.51
CA ASN A 359 -31.37 -7.55 3.73
C ASN A 359 -31.33 -8.66 4.81
N MET A 360 -30.34 -9.55 4.76
CA MET A 360 -30.16 -10.57 5.80
C MET A 360 -29.94 -9.95 7.17
N LEU A 361 -29.18 -8.86 7.25
CA LEU A 361 -28.95 -8.13 8.50
C LEU A 361 -30.25 -7.53 9.02
N SER A 362 -31.04 -6.86 8.18
CA SER A 362 -32.32 -6.28 8.59
C SER A 362 -33.26 -7.32 9.22
N ASP A 363 -33.44 -8.47 8.58
CA ASP A 363 -34.31 -9.55 9.11
C ASP A 363 -33.81 -10.08 10.47
N LEU A 364 -32.50 -10.21 10.64
CA LEU A 364 -31.88 -10.70 11.88
C LEU A 364 -31.89 -9.66 13.01
N GLU A 365 -31.64 -8.39 12.69
CA GLU A 365 -31.70 -7.26 13.64
C GLU A 365 -33.12 -7.08 14.17
N ASP A 366 -34.14 -7.16 13.30
CA ASP A 366 -35.55 -7.09 13.68
C ASP A 366 -35.97 -8.27 14.58
N THR A 367 -35.40 -9.46 14.36
CA THR A 367 -35.66 -10.65 15.19
C THR A 367 -35.05 -10.53 16.59
N THR A 368 -33.94 -9.80 16.74
CA THR A 368 -33.14 -9.76 17.97
C THR A 368 -33.24 -8.44 18.75
N ASP A 369 -33.93 -7.43 18.19
CA ASP A 369 -33.92 -6.03 18.66
C ASP A 369 -32.49 -5.45 18.86
N CYS A 370 -31.51 -6.04 18.16
CA CYS A 370 -30.11 -5.63 18.23
C CYS A 370 -29.86 -4.57 17.15
N LYS A 371 -29.76 -3.29 17.56
CA LYS A 371 -29.44 -2.18 16.66
C LYS A 371 -28.03 -1.60 16.90
N ASP A 372 -27.16 -2.35 17.56
CA ASP A 372 -25.81 -1.89 17.85
C ASP A 372 -24.94 -1.92 16.59
N MET A 373 -24.48 -0.75 16.17
CA MET A 373 -23.68 -0.56 14.96
C MET A 373 -22.16 -0.48 15.24
N LEU A 374 -21.72 -0.74 16.48
CA LEU A 374 -20.31 -0.71 16.86
C LEU A 374 -19.44 -1.67 16.03
N PHE A 375 -19.98 -2.84 15.71
CA PHE A 375 -19.27 -3.92 15.00
C PHE A 375 -18.69 -3.50 13.64
N GLN A 376 -19.28 -2.51 12.99
CA GLN A 376 -18.84 -2.02 11.68
C GLN A 376 -17.49 -1.29 11.77
N SER A 377 -17.24 -0.59 12.88
CA SER A 377 -15.97 0.12 13.11
C SER A 377 -14.87 -0.80 13.62
N ASP A 378 -15.23 -1.85 14.37
CA ASP A 378 -14.29 -2.78 14.97
C ASP A 378 -13.55 -3.63 13.93
N CYS A 379 -14.23 -4.05 12.86
CA CYS A 379 -13.58 -4.80 11.79
C CYS A 379 -12.55 -3.97 10.99
N LEU A 380 -12.58 -2.65 11.15
CA LEU A 380 -11.62 -1.73 10.53
C LEU A 380 -10.38 -1.46 11.40
N LEU A 381 -10.29 -2.03 12.61
CA LEU A 381 -9.12 -1.95 13.47
C LEU A 381 -8.44 -3.31 13.59
N LEU A 382 -7.17 -3.39 13.20
CA LEU A 382 -6.38 -4.61 13.30
C LEU A 382 -5.83 -4.81 14.72
N GLY A 383 -5.94 -6.04 15.23
CA GLY A 383 -5.41 -6.45 16.52
C GLY A 383 -6.49 -6.78 17.53
N ILE A 384 -6.07 -7.06 18.77
CA ILE A 384 -6.98 -7.41 19.87
C ILE A 384 -7.51 -6.12 20.49
N GLN A 385 -8.83 -6.04 20.68
CA GLN A 385 -9.46 -4.95 21.42
C GLN A 385 -9.54 -5.31 22.92
N PRO A 386 -9.05 -4.44 23.83
CA PRO A 386 -9.16 -4.69 25.25
C PRO A 386 -10.63 -4.60 25.70
N ARG A 387 -11.04 -5.45 26.64
CA ARG A 387 -12.42 -5.44 27.18
C ARG A 387 -12.79 -4.12 27.86
N VAL A 388 -11.80 -3.44 28.44
CA VAL A 388 -11.97 -2.13 29.09
C VAL A 388 -11.12 -1.12 28.35
N TYR A 389 -11.75 -0.05 27.89
CA TYR A 389 -11.05 1.01 27.20
C TYR A 389 -10.11 1.77 28.15
N GLN A 390 -8.82 1.88 27.76
CA GLN A 390 -7.85 2.74 28.41
C GLN A 390 -7.50 3.90 27.48
N ARG A 391 -7.50 5.13 28.00
CA ARG A 391 -7.09 6.32 27.24
C ARG A 391 -5.65 6.23 26.75
N LEU A 392 -5.38 6.70 25.54
CA LEU A 392 -4.11 6.63 24.81
C LEU A 392 -2.92 7.09 25.67
N MET A 393 -3.03 8.24 26.33
CA MET A 393 -1.94 8.79 27.14
C MET A 393 -1.62 8.01 28.42
N LYS A 394 -2.47 7.03 28.78
CA LYS A 394 -2.23 6.11 29.91
C LYS A 394 -1.73 4.74 29.47
N ARG A 395 -1.64 4.48 28.16
CA ARG A 395 -1.24 3.18 27.62
C ARG A 395 0.28 3.01 27.65
N PRO A 396 0.77 1.76 27.59
CA PRO A 396 2.18 1.50 27.31
C PRO A 396 2.61 2.17 26.01
N THR A 397 3.83 2.70 26.02
CA THR A 397 4.43 3.37 24.86
C THR A 397 5.50 2.50 24.21
N CYS A 398 5.64 2.60 22.89
CA CYS A 398 6.77 2.03 22.15
C CYS A 398 8.10 2.63 22.60
N GLU A 399 9.22 2.00 22.24
CA GLU A 399 10.57 2.59 22.40
C GLU A 399 10.65 3.99 21.74
N SER A 400 11.46 4.87 22.32
CA SER A 400 11.71 6.20 21.77
C SER A 400 12.44 6.13 20.44
N LEU A 401 12.36 7.21 19.65
CA LEU A 401 13.04 7.30 18.36
C LEU A 401 14.56 7.18 18.52
N GLU A 402 15.12 7.85 19.53
CA GLU A 402 16.56 7.89 19.82
C GLU A 402 17.09 6.50 20.17
N SER A 403 16.33 5.74 20.96
CA SER A 403 16.68 4.36 21.31
C SER A 403 16.66 3.45 20.07
N LYS A 404 15.67 3.61 19.18
CA LYS A 404 15.62 2.86 17.92
C LYS A 404 16.77 3.20 16.99
N ILE A 405 17.13 4.48 16.85
CA ILE A 405 18.27 4.94 16.05
C ILE A 405 19.56 4.29 16.57
N LYS A 406 19.84 4.40 17.89
CA LYS A 406 21.02 3.78 18.51
C LYS A 406 21.05 2.26 18.30
N HIS A 407 19.91 1.58 18.42
CA HIS A 407 19.82 0.14 18.18
C HIS A 407 20.20 -0.23 16.73
N TYR A 408 19.69 0.49 15.73
CA TYR A 408 20.02 0.19 14.32
C TYR A 408 21.45 0.61 13.94
N GLU A 409 21.96 1.71 14.47
CA GLU A 409 23.35 2.13 14.26
C GLU A 409 24.34 1.12 14.84
N SER A 410 24.11 0.65 16.07
CA SER A 410 24.95 -0.39 16.69
C SER A 410 24.89 -1.71 15.92
N LYS A 411 23.71 -2.09 15.39
CA LYS A 411 23.56 -3.27 14.53
C LYS A 411 24.28 -3.12 13.19
N LYS A 412 24.30 -1.92 12.61
CA LYS A 412 25.03 -1.62 11.37
C LYS A 412 26.54 -1.72 11.58
N LYS A 413 27.05 -1.12 12.67
CA LYS A 413 28.48 -1.22 13.06
C LYS A 413 28.92 -2.68 13.25
N LYS A 414 28.12 -3.51 13.93
CA LYS A 414 28.41 -4.95 14.12
C LYS A 414 28.40 -5.78 12.81
N LYS A 415 27.76 -5.28 11.75
CA LYS A 415 27.80 -5.92 10.42
C LYS A 415 29.00 -5.47 9.58
N GLU A 416 29.51 -4.28 9.85
CA GLU A 416 30.68 -3.71 9.18
C GLU A 416 32.00 -4.16 9.84
N ASP A 417 31.98 -4.55 11.13
CA ASP A 417 33.10 -5.16 11.88
C ASP A 417 32.70 -6.53 12.50
N PRO A 418 32.85 -7.64 11.77
CA PRO A 418 32.59 -8.98 12.32
C PRO A 418 33.69 -9.49 13.27
N ASP A 419 34.89 -8.89 13.27
CA ASP A 419 36.07 -9.39 14.01
C ASP A 419 36.21 -8.87 15.46
N ASN A 420 35.19 -8.21 16.02
CA ASN A 420 35.29 -7.59 17.34
C ASN A 420 34.25 -8.09 18.36
N SER A 421 33.78 -9.33 18.21
CA SER A 421 32.84 -9.94 19.16
C SER A 421 33.25 -11.31 19.72
N ASP A 422 34.56 -11.54 19.86
CA ASP A 422 35.12 -12.55 20.76
C ASP A 422 36.05 -11.84 21.76
N ASP A 423 35.44 -11.23 22.78
CA ASP A 423 36.05 -11.03 24.10
C ASP A 423 35.04 -10.32 25.01
N LYS A 424 34.20 -11.11 25.68
CA LYS A 424 33.75 -10.94 27.07
C LYS A 424 32.81 -12.03 27.53
#